data_AF-A0A5M5D0Q6-F1
#
_entry.id   AF-A0A5M5D0Q6-F1
#
_cell.length_a   1.000
_cell.length_b   1.000
_cell.length_c   1.000
_cell.angle_alpha   90.00
_cell.angle_beta   90.00
_cell.angle_gamma   90.00
#
_symmetry.space_group_name_H-M   'P 1'
#
loop_
_entity.id
_entity.type
_entity.pdbx_description
1 polymer ?
#
loop_
_entity_poly.entity_id
_entity_poly.type
_entity_poly.pdbx_seq_one_letter_code
_entity_poly.pdbx_strand_id
1 'polypeptide(L)'
;MKELELRKPYRLQEIIEIVSKNIANNGFTDSNYCLYSNEGTAQLNQLCYLELYPTIDDNDEEVYPDFVRDKSLDLFYYGQQFEDVLMSVFDQKETASINDYIDALNYYMENDTFMDF
;
A
#
# COMPACT_ATOMS: atom_id res chain seq x y z
N MET A 1 -6.19 -6.87 -16.93
CA MET A 1 -6.19 -5.78 -15.94
C MET A 1 -4.91 -4.97 -16.11
N LYS A 2 -4.87 -3.71 -15.69
CA LYS A 2 -3.62 -2.95 -15.66
C LYS A 2 -2.80 -3.46 -14.48
N GLU A 3 -1.66 -4.08 -14.75
CA GLU A 3 -0.75 -4.53 -13.70
C GLU A 3 0.05 -3.34 -13.18
N LEU A 4 0.27 -3.31 -11.86
CA LEU A 4 1.16 -2.33 -11.25
C LEU A 4 2.60 -2.72 -11.56
N GLU A 5 3.42 -1.71 -11.84
CA GLU A 5 4.83 -1.88 -12.19
C GLU A 5 5.70 -1.28 -11.08
N LEU A 6 6.77 -1.97 -10.72
CA LEU A 6 7.75 -1.45 -9.76
C LEU A 6 8.44 -0.19 -10.30
N ARG A 7 8.88 0.70 -9.41
CA ARG A 7 9.64 1.94 -9.69
C ARG A 7 8.92 2.98 -10.53
N LYS A 8 7.67 2.73 -10.90
CA LYS A 8 6.83 3.68 -11.63
C LYS A 8 6.04 4.54 -10.64
N PRO A 9 5.97 5.86 -10.85
CA PRO A 9 5.16 6.73 -10.02
C PRO A 9 3.66 6.51 -10.26
N TYR A 10 2.91 6.43 -9.17
CA TYR A 10 1.44 6.42 -9.18
C TYR A 10 0.90 7.38 -8.12
N ARG A 11 -0.29 7.93 -8.33
CA ARG A 11 -1.05 8.51 -7.22
C ARG A 11 -1.60 7.38 -6.37
N LEU A 12 -1.66 7.56 -5.04
CA LEU A 12 -2.19 6.53 -4.14
C LEU A 12 -3.59 6.07 -4.57
N GLN A 13 -4.47 6.99 -4.97
CA GLN A 13 -5.81 6.62 -5.45
C GLN A 13 -5.79 5.65 -6.65
N GLU A 14 -4.81 5.76 -7.55
CA GLU A 14 -4.69 4.85 -8.70
C GLU A 14 -4.32 3.44 -8.24
N ILE A 15 -3.44 3.33 -7.24
CA ILE A 15 -3.07 2.05 -6.64
C ILE A 15 -4.29 1.43 -5.94
N ILE A 16 -4.99 2.21 -5.10
CA ILE A 16 -6.21 1.76 -4.41
C ILE A 16 -7.24 1.26 -5.42
N GLU A 17 -7.49 2.00 -6.51
CA GLU A 17 -8.44 1.59 -7.53
C GLU A 17 -8.06 0.29 -8.22
N ILE A 18 -6.77 0.07 -8.50
CA ILE A 18 -6.31 -1.15 -9.17
C ILE A 18 -6.39 -2.34 -8.22
N VAL A 19 -5.86 -2.19 -7.00
CA VAL A 19 -5.78 -3.28 -6.02
C VAL A 19 -7.16 -3.65 -5.48
N SER A 20 -8.01 -2.69 -5.13
CA SER A 20 -9.38 -2.97 -4.65
C SER A 20 -10.22 -3.68 -5.74
N LYS A 21 -10.08 -3.31 -7.01
CA LYS A 21 -10.71 -4.04 -8.13
C LYS A 21 -10.15 -5.44 -8.28
N ASN A 22 -8.85 -5.66 -8.08
CA ASN A 22 -8.27 -6.99 -8.13
C ASN A 22 -8.79 -7.85 -6.97
N ILE A 23 -8.87 -7.29 -5.76
CA ILE A 23 -9.46 -7.93 -4.57
C ILE A 23 -10.91 -8.34 -4.83
N ALA A 24 -11.73 -7.44 -5.37
CA ALA A 24 -13.13 -7.74 -5.66
C ALA A 24 -13.32 -8.88 -6.68
N ASN A 25 -12.36 -9.09 -7.59
CA ASN A 25 -12.46 -10.12 -8.63
C ASN A 25 -11.76 -11.44 -8.26
N ASN A 26 -10.65 -11.36 -7.52
CA ASN A 26 -9.74 -12.50 -7.33
C ASN A 26 -9.39 -12.76 -5.85
N GLY A 27 -9.81 -11.89 -4.92
CA GLY A 27 -9.38 -11.91 -3.53
C GLY A 27 -7.96 -11.37 -3.32
N PHE A 28 -7.34 -11.76 -2.21
CA PHE A 28 -5.99 -11.36 -1.83
C PHE A 28 -5.00 -11.72 -2.94
N THR A 29 -4.18 -10.77 -3.35
CA THR A 29 -3.28 -10.95 -4.51
C THR A 29 -1.90 -11.45 -4.11
N ASP A 30 -1.52 -11.28 -2.84
CA ASP A 30 -0.19 -11.64 -2.29
C ASP A 30 0.95 -11.09 -3.15
N SER A 31 0.77 -9.85 -3.62
CA SER A 31 1.72 -9.26 -4.55
C SER A 31 3.03 -8.97 -3.83
N ASN A 32 4.15 -9.39 -4.43
CA ASN A 32 5.49 -9.20 -3.86
C ASN A 32 6.00 -7.77 -4.04
N TYR A 33 5.38 -6.81 -3.36
CA TYR A 33 5.80 -5.43 -3.29
C TYR A 33 5.58 -4.84 -1.88
N CYS A 34 6.27 -3.74 -1.61
CA CYS A 34 5.93 -2.75 -0.61
C CYS A 34 5.56 -1.43 -1.30
N LEU A 35 4.78 -0.64 -0.58
CA LEU A 35 4.40 0.70 -0.97
C LEU A 35 5.33 1.70 -0.29
N TYR A 36 5.93 2.59 -1.07
CA TYR A 36 6.87 3.61 -0.60
C TYR A 36 6.38 5.00 -0.95
N SER A 37 6.57 5.94 -0.03
CA SER A 37 6.17 7.35 -0.15
C SER A 37 7.13 8.22 0.67
N ASN A 38 7.12 9.52 0.43
CA ASN A 38 7.81 10.52 1.26
C ASN A 38 6.86 11.23 2.23
N GLU A 39 5.59 10.82 2.25
CA GLU A 39 4.55 11.36 3.12
C GLU A 39 4.24 10.37 4.25
N GLY A 40 4.00 10.90 5.45
CA GLY A 40 3.67 10.09 6.63
C GLY A 40 2.19 9.78 6.81
N THR A 41 1.30 10.23 5.91
CA THR A 41 -0.15 9.97 5.98
C THR A 41 -0.75 9.70 4.60
N ALA A 42 -1.81 8.91 4.57
CA ALA A 42 -2.52 8.57 3.35
C ALA A 42 -3.29 9.77 2.79
N GLN A 43 -2.93 10.20 1.57
CA GLN A 43 -3.63 11.25 0.83
C GLN A 43 -3.89 10.81 -0.62
N LEU A 44 -5.05 11.15 -1.20
CA LEU A 44 -5.45 10.66 -2.53
C LEU A 44 -4.41 10.90 -3.62
N ASN A 45 -3.82 12.10 -3.61
CA ASN A 45 -2.95 12.59 -4.67
C ASN A 45 -1.46 12.45 -4.34
N GLN A 46 -1.10 11.84 -3.21
CA GLN A 46 0.30 11.62 -2.89
C GLN A 46 0.95 10.70 -3.92
N LEU A 47 2.23 10.92 -4.17
CA LEU A 47 3.00 10.12 -5.11
C LEU A 47 3.57 8.91 -4.38
N CYS A 48 3.23 7.71 -4.84
CA CYS A 48 3.74 6.47 -4.31
C CYS A 48 4.51 5.68 -5.38
N TYR A 49 5.37 4.79 -4.90
CA TYR A 49 6.13 3.85 -5.70
C TYR A 49 5.99 2.45 -5.13
N LEU A 50 5.93 1.46 -6.01
CA LEU A 50 6.05 0.06 -5.64
C LEU A 50 7.49 -0.37 -5.80
N GLU A 51 8.02 -1.10 -4.83
CA GLU A 51 9.32 -1.76 -4.93
C GLU A 51 9.30 -3.05 -4.09
N LEU A 52 10.30 -3.90 -4.24
CA LEU A 52 10.46 -5.08 -3.40
C LEU A 52 10.55 -4.73 -1.90
N TYR A 53 10.33 -5.76 -1.07
CA TYR A 53 10.51 -5.70 0.37
C TYR A 53 11.97 -5.35 0.73
N PRO A 54 12.19 -4.64 1.86
CA PRO A 54 13.51 -4.57 2.46
C PRO A 54 14.04 -5.97 2.79
N THR A 55 15.35 -6.14 2.73
CA THR A 55 16.02 -7.40 3.09
C THR A 55 16.80 -7.22 4.38
N ILE A 56 17.07 -8.30 5.11
CA ILE A 56 17.96 -8.27 6.28
C ILE A 56 19.37 -8.65 5.84
N ASP A 57 20.38 -7.86 6.24
CA ASP A 57 21.78 -8.18 6.00
C ASP A 57 22.41 -9.08 7.08
N ASP A 58 23.70 -9.38 6.93
CA ASP A 58 24.44 -10.24 7.87
C ASP A 58 24.58 -9.65 9.28
N ASN A 59 24.24 -8.37 9.49
CA ASN A 59 24.28 -7.69 10.79
C ASN A 59 22.89 -7.55 11.42
N ASP A 60 21.88 -8.26 10.89
CA ASP A 60 20.48 -8.13 11.26
C ASP A 60 19.90 -6.71 11.01
N GLU A 61 20.49 -5.94 10.10
CA GLU A 61 20.00 -4.61 9.73
C GLU A 61 19.06 -4.67 8.52
N GLU A 62 18.03 -3.83 8.56
CA GLU A 62 17.09 -3.68 7.45
C GLU A 62 17.72 -2.86 6.31
N VAL A 63 17.81 -3.49 5.14
CA VAL A 63 18.39 -2.91 3.92
C VAL A 63 17.29 -2.66 2.90
N TYR A 64 17.02 -1.37 2.70
CA TYR A 64 16.08 -0.90 1.70
C TYR A 64 16.64 -1.05 0.27
N PRO A 65 15.76 -1.30 -0.73
CA PRO A 65 16.14 -1.32 -2.14
C PRO A 65 16.85 -0.03 -2.57
N ASP A 66 17.82 -0.14 -3.48
CA ASP A 66 18.60 1.01 -3.98
C ASP A 66 17.72 2.16 -4.46
N PHE A 67 16.66 1.84 -5.22
CA PHE A 67 15.72 2.83 -5.72
C PHE A 67 15.05 3.66 -4.61
N VAL A 68 14.68 3.00 -3.50
CA VAL A 68 14.03 3.64 -2.34
C VAL A 68 15.01 4.60 -1.68
N ARG A 69 16.26 4.16 -1.46
CA ARG A 69 17.34 4.96 -0.86
C ARG A 69 17.71 6.16 -1.74
N ASP A 70 17.92 5.93 -3.04
CA ASP A 70 18.31 6.95 -4.02
C ASP A 70 17.25 8.04 -4.17
N LYS A 71 15.97 7.70 -3.99
CA LYS A 71 14.84 8.63 -4.04
C LYS A 71 14.48 9.25 -2.69
N SER A 72 15.16 8.83 -1.61
CA SER A 72 14.84 9.23 -0.24
C SER A 72 13.37 9.00 0.10
N LEU A 73 12.89 7.80 -0.22
CA LEU A 73 11.55 7.33 0.11
C LEU A 73 11.57 6.51 1.40
N ASP A 74 10.45 6.50 2.10
CA ASP A 74 10.23 5.69 3.31
C ASP A 74 9.23 4.58 3.02
N LEU A 75 9.30 3.49 3.80
CA LEU A 75 8.28 2.45 3.77
C LEU A 75 6.96 3.06 4.25
N PHE A 76 5.95 3.00 3.38
CA PHE A 76 4.62 3.50 3.69
C PHE A 76 3.71 2.35 4.13
N TYR A 77 3.71 1.23 3.40
CA TYR A 77 3.08 -0.02 3.83
C TYR A 77 3.85 -1.23 3.29
N TYR A 78 3.90 -2.30 4.09
CA TYR A 78 4.13 -3.63 3.53
C TYR A 78 2.95 -4.02 2.63
N GLY A 79 3.21 -4.71 1.51
CA GLY A 79 2.17 -5.04 0.53
C GLY A 79 1.01 -5.82 1.13
N GLN A 80 1.32 -6.80 1.98
CA GLN A 80 0.30 -7.57 2.69
C GLN A 80 -0.59 -6.70 3.59
N GLN A 81 0.01 -5.83 4.42
CA GLN A 81 -0.76 -4.92 5.28
C GLN A 81 -1.66 -4.00 4.47
N PHE A 82 -1.13 -3.46 3.37
CA PHE A 82 -1.91 -2.60 2.47
C PHE A 82 -3.12 -3.34 1.91
N GLU A 83 -2.92 -4.54 1.37
CA GLU A 83 -4.00 -5.36 0.82
C GLU A 83 -5.02 -5.79 1.88
N ASP A 84 -4.57 -6.16 3.09
CA ASP A 84 -5.43 -6.53 4.21
C ASP A 84 -6.36 -5.38 4.62
N VAL A 85 -5.85 -4.14 4.67
CA VAL A 85 -6.67 -2.95 4.94
C VAL A 85 -7.72 -2.75 3.84
N LEU A 86 -7.32 -2.84 2.56
CA LEU A 86 -8.28 -2.70 1.45
C LEU A 86 -9.32 -3.82 1.45
N MET A 87 -8.93 -5.05 1.76
CA MET A 87 -9.84 -6.19 1.88
C MET A 87 -10.83 -5.98 3.03
N SER A 88 -10.37 -5.53 4.20
CA SER A 88 -11.25 -5.22 5.33
C SER A 88 -12.32 -4.17 4.97
N VAL A 89 -11.94 -3.12 4.25
CA VAL A 89 -12.91 -2.11 3.78
C VAL A 89 -13.90 -2.72 2.79
N PHE A 90 -13.43 -3.53 1.85
CA PHE A 90 -14.27 -4.17 0.84
C PHE A 90 -15.29 -5.13 1.48
N ASP A 91 -14.86 -5.97 2.42
CA ASP A 91 -15.71 -6.95 3.11
C ASP A 91 -16.80 -6.29 3.96
N GLN A 92 -16.50 -5.14 4.57
CA GLN A 92 -17.47 -4.38 5.36
C GLN A 92 -18.38 -3.50 4.47
N LYS A 93 -17.85 -2.99 3.36
CA LYS A 93 -18.52 -2.01 2.50
C LYS A 93 -18.15 -2.20 1.03
N GLU A 94 -18.88 -3.08 0.34
CA GLU A 94 -18.68 -3.35 -1.10
C GLU A 94 -18.78 -2.10 -2.01
N THR A 95 -19.49 -1.06 -1.54
CA THR A 95 -19.66 0.23 -2.26
C THR A 95 -18.76 1.34 -1.73
N ALA A 96 -17.64 0.97 -1.09
CA ALA A 96 -16.66 1.90 -0.56
C ALA A 96 -16.16 2.88 -1.63
N SER A 97 -16.07 4.14 -1.24
CA SER A 97 -15.42 5.20 -2.00
C SER A 97 -13.91 5.17 -1.77
N ILE A 98 -13.14 5.84 -2.62
CA ILE A 98 -11.69 6.02 -2.41
C ILE A 98 -11.39 6.68 -1.06
N ASN A 99 -12.24 7.59 -0.60
CA ASN A 99 -12.06 8.24 0.70
C ASN A 99 -12.21 7.25 1.86
N ASP A 100 -13.13 6.28 1.77
CA ASP A 100 -13.27 5.24 2.80
C ASP A 100 -11.97 4.43 2.95
N TYR A 101 -11.32 4.10 1.83
CA TYR A 101 -10.01 3.43 1.85
C TYR A 101 -8.91 4.31 2.44
N ILE A 102 -8.90 5.60 2.13
CA ILE A 102 -7.92 6.54 2.68
C ILE A 102 -8.08 6.68 4.20
N ASP A 103 -9.31 6.81 4.68
CA ASP A 103 -9.61 6.89 6.10
C ASP A 103 -9.19 5.60 6.82
N ALA A 104 -9.48 4.43 6.24
CA ALA A 104 -9.06 3.14 6.79
C ALA A 104 -7.54 2.96 6.84
N LEU A 105 -6.81 3.38 5.80
CA LEU A 105 -5.35 3.34 5.78
C LEU A 105 -4.79 4.22 6.92
N ASN A 106 -5.23 5.47 7.00
CA ASN A 106 -4.80 6.38 8.07
C ASN A 106 -5.15 5.82 9.46
N TYR A 107 -6.35 5.28 9.63
CA TYR A 107 -6.77 4.67 10.88
C TYR A 107 -5.87 3.49 11.28
N TYR A 108 -5.56 2.59 10.33
CA TYR A 108 -4.67 1.46 10.59
C TYR A 108 -3.26 1.90 10.97
N MET A 109 -2.72 2.93 10.32
CA MET A 109 -1.40 3.49 10.64
C MET A 109 -1.31 4.02 12.07
N GLU A 110 -2.39 4.61 12.58
CA GLU A 110 -2.44 5.17 13.93
C GLU A 110 -2.76 4.12 15.01
N ASN A 111 -3.55 3.10 14.68
CA ASN A 111 -4.16 2.21 15.67
C ASN A 111 -3.70 0.75 15.58
N ASP A 112 -2.97 0.37 14.53
CA ASP A 112 -2.54 -1.02 14.25
C ASP A 112 -3.71 -2.03 14.29
N THR A 113 -4.88 -1.58 13.84
CA THR A 113 -6.11 -2.37 13.78
C THR A 113 -7.01 -1.85 12.66
N PHE A 114 -7.89 -2.71 12.15
CA PHE A 114 -8.82 -2.32 11.10
C PHE A 114 -9.88 -1.35 11.61
N MET A 115 -10.27 -0.45 10.71
CA MET A 115 -11.39 0.47 10.93
C MET A 115 -12.72 -0.28 10.75
N ASP A 116 -13.68 0.00 11.63
CA ASP A 116 -15.05 -0.49 11.52
C ASP A 116 -15.91 0.50 10.71
N PHE A 117 -16.72 -0.02 9.78
CA PHE A 117 -17.59 0.75 8.86
C PHE A 117 -19.09 0.57 9.11
#